data_AF-A0A661NAK5-F1
#
_entry.id   AF-A0A661NAK5-F1
#
_cell.length_a   1.000
_cell.length_b   1.000
_cell.length_c   1.000
_cell.angle_alpha   90.00
_cell.angle_beta   90.00
_cell.angle_gamma   90.00
#
_symmetry.space_group_name_H-M   'P 1'
#
loop_
_entity.id
_entity.type
_entity.pdbx_description
1 polymer ?
#
loop_
_entity_poly.entity_id
_entity_poly.type
_entity_poly.pdbx_seq_one_letter_code
_entity_poly.pdbx_strand_id
1 'polypeptide(L)'
;MLASCGSTPDAGRGPAPECAPQVCHSTGDCDAVLGHGKWTWDGSSCHEFYASGCGLEGADCARLFDSEEACAAAYLECGAGR
;
A
#
# COMPACT_ATOMS: atom_id res chain seq x y z
N MET A 1 21.57 -19.43 -4.51
CA MET A 1 20.47 -18.90 -3.67
C MET A 1 20.01 -17.64 -4.36
N LEU A 2 19.02 -17.78 -5.25
CA LEU A 2 18.44 -16.73 -6.10
C LEU A 2 17.28 -16.09 -5.30
N ALA A 3 16.93 -14.81 -5.37
CA ALA A 3 17.21 -13.77 -6.34
C ALA A 3 17.37 -12.42 -5.62
N SER A 4 18.33 -11.63 -6.09
CA SER A 4 18.53 -10.26 -5.67
C SER A 4 17.33 -9.42 -6.07
N CYS A 5 16.76 -8.69 -5.13
CA CYS A 5 15.89 -7.55 -5.38
C CYS A 5 16.70 -6.51 -6.15
N GLY A 6 16.72 -6.62 -7.47
CA GLY A 6 17.38 -5.69 -8.37
C GLY A 6 16.32 -4.93 -9.13
N SER A 7 16.10 -3.66 -8.79
CA SER A 7 15.77 -2.58 -9.73
C SER A 7 15.82 -1.22 -9.01
N THR A 8 16.91 -0.50 -9.29
CA THR A 8 17.13 0.96 -9.29
C THR A 8 16.18 1.91 -8.52
N PRO A 9 16.73 2.82 -7.69
CA PRO A 9 15.97 3.91 -7.07
C PRO A 9 15.88 5.15 -7.99
N ASP A 10 14.86 5.25 -8.85
CA ASP A 10 14.37 6.51 -9.44
C ASP A 10 13.06 6.20 -10.20
N ALA A 11 11.87 6.65 -9.84
CA ALA A 11 11.50 8.00 -9.46
C ALA A 11 10.48 8.05 -8.31
N GLY A 12 10.86 8.78 -7.25
CA GLY A 12 9.93 9.60 -6.50
C GLY A 12 8.89 8.92 -5.60
N ARG A 13 9.32 8.12 -4.61
CA ARG A 13 8.96 8.22 -3.16
C ARG A 13 9.15 6.87 -2.44
N GLY A 14 10.33 6.70 -1.83
CA GLY A 14 10.66 5.57 -0.95
C GLY A 14 11.03 4.28 -1.69
N PRO A 15 11.87 3.40 -1.09
CA PRO A 15 12.07 2.06 -1.64
C PRO A 15 10.70 1.37 -1.70
N ALA A 16 10.41 0.66 -2.80
CA ALA A 16 9.29 -0.27 -2.82
C ALA A 16 9.41 -1.11 -1.55
N PRO A 17 8.42 -1.05 -0.63
CA PRO A 17 8.49 -1.85 0.56
C PRO A 17 8.62 -3.30 0.07
N GLU A 18 9.45 -4.05 0.78
CA GLU A 18 9.54 -5.50 0.68
C GLU A 18 8.13 -6.02 0.39
N CYS A 19 7.92 -6.91 -0.59
CA CYS A 19 6.58 -7.33 -1.07
C CYS A 19 5.61 -7.84 0.03
N ALA A 20 6.02 -7.80 1.30
CA ALA A 20 5.21 -7.84 2.48
C ALA A 20 3.97 -6.91 2.41
N PRO A 21 2.86 -7.35 3.04
CA PRO A 21 1.66 -6.54 3.22
C PRO A 21 1.96 -5.24 3.97
N GLN A 22 1.30 -4.17 3.56
CA GLN A 22 1.25 -2.94 4.34
C GLN A 22 0.39 -3.15 5.58
N VAL A 23 0.93 -2.78 6.74
CA VAL A 23 0.20 -2.89 8.01
C VAL A 23 -0.42 -1.53 8.32
N CYS A 24 -1.71 -1.41 8.04
CA CYS A 24 -2.52 -0.26 8.42
C CYS A 24 -3.93 -0.69 8.84
N HIS A 25 -4.39 -0.14 9.96
CA HIS A 25 -5.72 -0.39 10.50
C HIS A 25 -6.41 0.94 10.82
N SER A 26 -7.72 0.99 10.60
CA SER A 26 -8.55 2.12 10.99
C SER A 26 -8.95 1.94 12.45
N THR A 27 -8.83 3.02 13.23
CA THR A 27 -9.19 3.03 14.64
C THR A 27 -10.18 4.16 14.93
N GLY A 28 -11.25 3.82 15.68
CA GLY A 28 -12.37 4.73 15.99
C GLY A 28 -13.66 4.41 15.22
N ASP A 29 -14.67 5.26 15.40
CA ASP A 29 -15.99 5.14 14.77
C ASP A 29 -15.93 5.53 13.29
N CYS A 30 -15.66 4.55 12.43
CA CYS A 30 -15.60 4.73 10.97
C CYS A 30 -16.99 4.68 10.34
N ASP A 31 -17.92 5.51 10.84
CA ASP A 31 -19.30 5.53 10.34
C ASP A 31 -19.49 6.50 9.16
N ALA A 32 -18.44 7.26 8.85
CA ALA A 32 -18.50 8.33 7.86
C ALA A 32 -17.65 7.97 6.63
N VAL A 33 -18.30 7.46 5.56
CA VAL A 33 -17.69 7.40 4.21
C VAL A 33 -17.56 8.84 3.68
N LEU A 34 -16.62 9.59 4.22
CA LEU A 34 -16.33 10.98 3.88
C LEU A 34 -15.04 11.06 3.07
N GLY A 35 -15.07 10.65 1.80
CA GLY A 35 -14.02 10.97 0.84
C GLY A 35 -13.47 9.81 0.03
N HIS A 36 -12.38 10.11 -0.70
CA HIS A 36 -11.66 9.21 -1.58
C HIS A 36 -10.93 8.11 -0.77
N GLY A 37 -11.33 6.85 -0.97
CA GLY A 37 -10.63 5.68 -0.44
C GLY A 37 -9.14 5.71 -0.80
N LYS A 38 -8.32 5.16 0.08
CA LYS A 38 -6.89 4.94 -0.20
C LYS A 38 -6.71 3.50 -0.67
N TRP A 39 -5.54 3.16 -1.19
CA TRP A 39 -5.21 1.82 -1.63
C TRP A 39 -4.03 1.29 -0.82
N THR A 40 -4.16 0.06 -0.35
CA THR A 40 -3.16 -0.66 0.45
C THR A 40 -2.78 -1.95 -0.25
N TRP A 41 -1.59 -2.46 0.01
CA TRP A 41 -1.14 -3.76 -0.50
C TRP A 41 -1.23 -4.84 0.58
N ASP A 42 -1.89 -5.95 0.29
CA ASP A 42 -2.06 -7.08 1.22
C ASP A 42 -0.99 -8.18 1.06
N GLY A 43 0.08 -7.95 0.29
CA GLY A 43 1.08 -8.98 0.00
C GLY A 43 0.79 -9.77 -1.28
N SER A 44 -0.43 -9.68 -1.80
CA SER A 44 -0.85 -10.35 -3.04
C SER A 44 -1.54 -9.42 -4.04
N SER A 45 -2.34 -8.47 -3.56
CA SER A 45 -3.12 -7.55 -4.39
C SER A 45 -3.27 -6.19 -3.69
N CYS A 46 -3.58 -5.16 -4.48
CA CYS A 46 -3.99 -3.87 -3.96
C CYS A 46 -5.48 -3.89 -3.62
N HIS A 47 -5.81 -3.44 -2.42
CA HIS A 47 -7.18 -3.37 -1.92
C HIS A 47 -7.51 -1.94 -1.50
N GLU A 48 -8.77 -1.57 -1.70
CA GLU A 48 -9.26 -0.28 -1.24
C GLU A 48 -9.40 -0.28 0.29
N PHE A 49 -8.79 0.73 0.89
CA PHE A 49 -8.73 0.96 2.32
C PHE A 49 -9.43 2.29 2.64
N TYR A 50 -10.56 2.19 3.32
CA TYR A 50 -11.36 3.34 3.73
C TYR A 50 -10.89 3.86 5.08
N ALA A 51 -10.12 4.95 5.05
CA ALA A 51 -9.62 5.65 6.23
C ALA A 51 -10.47 6.85 6.66
N SER A 52 -11.49 7.20 5.88
CA SER A 52 -12.22 8.45 6.01
C SER A 52 -12.94 8.55 7.35
N GLY A 53 -12.69 9.64 8.10
CA GLY A 53 -13.32 9.88 9.40
C GLY A 53 -12.72 9.11 10.58
N CYS A 54 -11.68 8.29 10.36
CA CYS A 54 -11.02 7.48 11.39
C CYS A 54 -9.56 7.85 11.63
N GLY A 55 -9.06 7.51 12.81
CA GLY A 55 -7.62 7.44 13.07
C GLY A 55 -7.02 6.30 12.26
N LEU A 56 -5.75 6.44 11.87
CA LEU A 56 -4.99 5.38 11.22
C LEU A 56 -3.84 4.97 12.11
N GLU A 57 -3.75 3.67 12.38
CA GLU A 57 -2.69 3.09 13.18
C GLU A 57 -1.99 1.97 12.41
N GLY A 58 -0.66 2.06 12.35
CA GLY A 58 0.17 1.14 11.60
C GLY A 58 1.41 1.83 11.06
N ALA A 59 2.46 1.05 10.81
CA ALA A 59 3.72 1.57 10.30
C ALA A 59 3.61 2.07 8.85
N ASP A 60 2.63 1.54 8.10
CA ASP A 60 2.47 1.78 6.66
C ASP A 60 1.28 2.67 6.32
N CYS A 61 0.53 3.15 7.31
CA CYS A 61 -0.61 4.05 7.07
C CYS A 61 -0.24 5.35 6.34
N ALA A 62 0.99 5.82 6.47
CA ALA A 62 1.50 6.98 5.75
C ALA A 62 1.95 6.68 4.30
N ARG A 63 1.97 5.40 3.91
CA ARG A 63 2.41 4.90 2.59
C ARG A 63 1.25 4.37 1.75
N LEU A 64 0.02 4.62 2.18
CA LEU A 64 -1.17 4.30 1.41
C LEU A 64 -1.21 5.12 0.12
N PHE A 65 -1.75 4.53 -0.93
CA PHE A 65 -1.84 5.13 -2.25
C PHE A 65 -3.19 5.82 -2.47
N ASP A 66 -3.23 6.82 -3.36
CA ASP A 66 -4.47 7.53 -3.68
C ASP A 66 -5.30 6.83 -4.76
N SER A 67 -4.75 5.82 -5.43
CA SER A 67 -5.40 5.10 -6.54
C SER A 67 -4.89 3.68 -6.65
N GLU A 68 -5.73 2.77 -7.18
CA GLU A 68 -5.37 1.37 -7.44
C GLU A 68 -4.14 1.28 -8.32
N GLU A 69 -4.11 2.05 -9.41
CA GLU A 69 -3.03 2.09 -10.39
C GLU A 69 -1.69 2.45 -9.74
N ALA A 70 -1.69 3.38 -8.78
CA ALA A 70 -0.48 3.78 -8.07
C ALA A 70 0.03 2.68 -7.15
N CYS A 71 -0.87 1.97 -6.47
CA CYS A 71 -0.53 0.79 -5.67
C CYS A 71 -0.02 -0.34 -6.57
N ALA A 72 -0.75 -0.68 -7.64
CA ALA A 72 -0.39 -1.76 -8.55
C ALA A 72 0.94 -1.48 -9.26
N ALA A 73 1.24 -0.23 -9.61
CA ALA A 73 2.53 0.16 -10.17
C ALA A 73 3.67 0.01 -9.16
N ALA A 74 3.44 0.36 -7.89
CA ALA A 74 4.44 0.21 -6.82
C ALA A 74 4.76 -1.26 -6.49
N TYR A 75 3.78 -2.16 -6.65
CA TYR A 75 3.90 -3.60 -6.37
C TYR A 75 3.86 -4.48 -7.63
N LEU A 76 4.06 -3.89 -8.81
CA LEU A 76 3.97 -4.59 -10.11
C LEU A 76 4.90 -5.81 -10.13
N GLU A 77 6.12 -5.61 -9.62
CA GLU A 77 7.16 -6.65 -9.54
C GLU A 77 6.84 -7.72 -8.49
N CYS A 78 6.03 -7.39 -7.48
CA CYS A 78 5.61 -8.34 -6.44
C CYS A 78 4.51 -9.30 -6.94
N GLY A 79 3.61 -8.83 -7.82
CA GLY A 79 2.58 -9.66 -8.45
C GLY A 79 3.10 -10.50 -9.63
N ALA A 80 4.22 -10.09 -10.25
CA ALA A 80 4.81 -10.75 -11.41
C ALA A 80 5.79 -11.89 -11.07
N GLY A 81 6.24 -11.99 -9.82
CA GLY A 81 7.21 -12.98 -9.35
C GLY A 81 6.59 -14.28 -8.84
N ARG A 82 6.07 -15.11 -9.74
CA ARG A 82 5.72 -16.51 -9.47
C ARG A 82 6.62 -17.48 -10.23
#